data_AF-A0A7X8MUZ9-F1
#
_entry.id   AF-A0A7X8MUZ9-F1
#
_cell.length_a   1.000
_cell.length_b   1.000
_cell.length_c   1.000
_cell.angle_alpha   90.00
_cell.angle_beta   90.00
_cell.angle_gamma   90.00
#
_symmetry.space_group_name_H-M   'P 1'
#
loop_
_entity.id
_entity.type
_entity.pdbx_description
1 polymer ?
#
loop_
_entity_poly.entity_id
_entity_poly.type
_entity_poly.pdbx_seq_one_letter_code
_entity_poly.pdbx_strand_id
1 'polypeptide(L)'
;MGTVYRAAQLADLGIGRRQRDALVREGRLHRVEHGVYCTERAEGELLLKAVAVTRPHLVFAGATARQIYDGKTITTPLKGQVARPNT
;
A
#
# COMPACT_ATOMS: atom_id res chain seq x y z
N MET A 1 -12.27 -5.82 -5.13
CA MET A 1 -11.70 -5.17 -3.93
C MET A 1 -10.29 -5.72 -3.80
N GLY A 2 -9.30 -4.93 -4.19
CA GLY A 2 -7.93 -5.42 -4.28
C GLY A 2 -7.34 -5.88 -2.94
N THR A 3 -6.36 -6.76 -3.02
CA THR A 3 -5.64 -7.31 -1.86
C THR A 3 -4.19 -6.82 -1.87
N VAL A 4 -3.67 -6.47 -0.69
CA VAL A 4 -2.27 -6.08 -0.49
C VAL A 4 -1.44 -7.32 -0.17
N TYR A 5 -0.32 -7.49 -0.86
CA TYR A 5 0.66 -8.54 -0.58
C TYR A 5 2.06 -7.96 -0.38
N ARG A 6 2.75 -8.47 0.64
CA ARG A 6 4.21 -8.38 0.75
C ARG A 6 4.86 -9.40 -0.18
N ALA A 7 6.08 -9.11 -0.62
CA ALA A 7 6.89 -10.01 -1.43
C ALA A 7 7.07 -11.40 -0.81
N ALA A 8 7.19 -11.48 0.52
CA ALA A 8 7.27 -12.73 1.25
C ALA A 8 5.98 -13.56 1.11
N GLN A 9 4.82 -12.93 1.30
CA GLN A 9 3.51 -13.61 1.14
C GLN A 9 3.32 -14.12 -0.29
N LEU A 10 3.77 -13.38 -1.31
CA LEU A 10 3.75 -13.85 -2.69
C LEU A 10 4.71 -15.04 -2.89
N ALA A 11 5.88 -15.03 -2.24
CA ALA A 11 6.81 -16.15 -2.30
C ALA A 11 6.22 -17.42 -1.64
N ASP A 12 5.52 -17.28 -0.53
CA ASP A 12 4.82 -18.38 0.15
C ASP A 12 3.72 -18.99 -0.74
N LEU A 13 3.14 -18.19 -1.64
CA LEU A 13 2.18 -18.62 -2.67
C LEU A 13 2.85 -19.19 -3.93
N GLY A 14 4.17 -19.40 -3.93
CA GLY A 14 4.94 -19.88 -5.08
C GLY A 14 5.25 -18.81 -6.14
N ILE A 15 4.88 -17.54 -5.89
CA ILE A 15 5.07 -16.43 -6.83
C ILE A 15 6.43 -15.78 -6.57
N GLY A 16 7.44 -16.35 -7.23
CA GLY A 16 8.83 -15.86 -7.20
C GLY A 16 9.00 -14.49 -7.88
N ARG A 17 10.22 -13.92 -7.76
CA ARG A 17 10.53 -12.57 -8.29
C ARG A 17 10.21 -12.41 -9.78
N ARG A 18 10.67 -13.34 -10.64
CA ARG A 18 10.43 -13.27 -12.10
C ARG A 18 8.95 -13.24 -12.43
N GLN A 19 8.15 -14.05 -11.73
CA GLN A 19 6.71 -14.11 -11.92
C GLN A 19 6.03 -12.82 -11.42
N ARG A 20 6.47 -12.25 -10.30
CA ARG A 20 5.99 -10.93 -9.85
C ARG A 20 6.25 -9.85 -10.90
N ASP A 21 7.45 -9.79 -11.45
CA ASP A 21 7.81 -8.80 -12.47
C ASP A 21 6.96 -9.00 -13.76
N ALA A 22 6.71 -10.24 -14.16
CA ALA A 22 5.79 -10.57 -15.26
C ALA A 22 4.36 -10.10 -14.97
N LEU A 23 3.81 -10.43 -13.79
CA LEU A 23 2.46 -10.03 -13.37
C LEU A 23 2.32 -8.51 -13.27
N VAL A 24 3.38 -7.79 -12.88
CA VAL A 24 3.39 -6.32 -12.88
C VAL A 24 3.34 -5.77 -14.29
N ARG A 25 4.16 -6.30 -15.20
CA ARG A 25 4.17 -5.90 -16.62
C ARG A 25 2.84 -6.19 -17.30
N GLU A 26 2.17 -7.28 -16.92
CA GLU A 26 0.84 -7.67 -17.39
C GLU A 26 -0.31 -6.87 -16.75
N GLY A 27 -0.03 -6.02 -15.76
CA GLY A 27 -1.06 -5.24 -15.05
C GLY A 27 -1.94 -6.09 -14.11
N ARG A 28 -1.53 -7.32 -13.80
CA ARG A 28 -2.22 -8.22 -12.86
C ARG A 28 -1.76 -8.02 -11.41
N LEU A 29 -0.58 -7.44 -11.23
CA LEU A 29 -0.11 -6.90 -9.97
C LEU A 29 0.28 -5.44 -10.18
N HIS A 30 0.06 -4.62 -9.15
CA HIS A 30 0.45 -3.22 -9.13
C HIS A 30 1.42 -3.01 -7.99
N ARG A 31 2.66 -2.63 -8.30
CA ARG A 31 3.66 -2.35 -7.28
C ARG A 31 3.39 -0.98 -6.67
N VAL A 32 3.19 -0.93 -5.35
CA VAL A 32 2.99 0.34 -4.62
C VAL A 32 4.33 0.88 -4.16
N GLU A 33 5.15 0.00 -3.56
CA GLU A 33 6.49 0.31 -3.05
C GLU A 33 7.42 -0.89 -3.24
N HIS A 34 8.66 -0.77 -2.76
CA HIS A 34 9.56 -1.90 -2.75
C HIS A 34 8.99 -3.05 -1.90
N GLY A 35 8.74 -4.20 -2.53
CA GLY A 35 8.28 -5.39 -1.84
C GLY A 35 6.80 -5.40 -1.47
N VAL A 36 6.00 -4.42 -1.92
CA VAL A 36 4.55 -4.37 -1.67
C VAL A 36 3.78 -4.21 -2.98
N TYR A 37 2.78 -5.06 -3.15
CA TYR A 37 1.99 -5.21 -4.36
C TYR A 37 0.51 -5.24 -4.04
N CYS A 38 -0.31 -4.80 -4.99
CA CYS A 38 -1.76 -4.88 -4.95
C CYS A 38 -2.28 -5.66 -6.17
N THR A 39 -3.39 -6.36 -6.03
CA THR A 39 -4.05 -7.06 -7.16
C THR A 39 -4.87 -6.14 -8.06
N GLU A 40 -5.06 -4.89 -7.65
CA GLU A 40 -5.72 -3.81 -8.38
C GLU A 40 -4.86 -2.55 -8.23
N ARG A 41 -5.11 -1.51 -9.03
CA ARG A 41 -4.40 -0.23 -8.90
C ARG A 41 -4.60 0.32 -7.48
N ALA A 42 -3.50 0.68 -6.82
CA ALA A 42 -3.53 1.14 -5.43
C ALA A 42 -4.09 2.56 -5.33
N GLU A 43 -5.40 2.66 -5.17
CA GLU A 43 -6.15 3.90 -4.98
C GLU A 43 -7.03 3.79 -3.72
N GLY A 44 -7.59 4.91 -3.27
CA GLY A 44 -8.55 4.90 -2.17
C GLY A 44 -8.02 4.22 -0.90
N GLU A 45 -8.84 3.36 -0.32
CA GLU A 45 -8.49 2.55 0.86
C GLU A 45 -7.38 1.52 0.58
N LEU A 46 -7.28 1.00 -0.64
CA LEU A 46 -6.27 0.00 -0.98
C LEU A 46 -4.87 0.60 -0.89
N LEU A 47 -4.74 1.86 -1.30
CA LEU A 47 -3.50 2.62 -1.12
C LEU A 47 -3.18 2.83 0.36
N LEU A 48 -4.17 3.21 1.18
CA LEU A 48 -3.98 3.38 2.63
C LEU A 48 -3.49 2.08 3.29
N LYS A 49 -4.11 0.95 2.96
CA LYS A 49 -3.71 -0.38 3.46
C LYS A 49 -2.28 -0.72 3.02
N ALA A 50 -1.94 -0.47 1.76
CA ALA A 50 -0.59 -0.74 1.25
C ALA A 50 0.49 0.09 1.96
N VAL A 51 0.22 1.38 2.21
CA VAL A 51 1.14 2.27 2.93
C VAL A 51 1.27 1.87 4.41
N ALA A 52 0.17 1.50 5.07
CA ALA A 52 0.20 1.06 6.46
C ALA A 52 1.03 -0.22 6.64
N VAL A 53 1.03 -1.11 5.62
CA VAL A 53 1.84 -2.34 5.62
C VAL A 53 3.34 -2.06 5.58
N THR A 54 3.80 -1.01 4.90
CA THR A 54 5.24 -0.65 4.84
C THR A 54 5.67 0.29 5.95
N ARG A 55 4.74 1.09 6.50
CA ARG A 55 5.00 2.07 7.55
C ARG A 55 4.07 1.84 8.75
N PRO A 56 4.30 0.78 9.55
CA PRO A 56 3.41 0.43 10.65
C PRO A 56 3.31 1.50 11.76
N HIS A 57 4.28 2.42 11.82
CA HIS A 57 4.29 3.54 12.78
C HIS A 57 3.72 4.85 12.21
N LEU A 58 3.26 4.85 10.95
CA LEU A 58 2.62 6.01 10.34
C LEU A 58 1.17 6.09 10.83
N VAL A 59 0.79 7.25 11.35
CA VAL A 59 -0.60 7.59 11.63
C VAL A 59 -1.07 8.56 10.56
N PHE A 60 -2.17 8.25 9.85
CA PHE A 60 -2.76 9.18 8.90
C PHE A 60 -3.29 10.42 9.62
N ALA A 61 -3.07 11.60 9.05
CA ALA A 61 -3.33 12.89 9.70
C ALA A 61 -3.90 13.92 8.70
N GLY A 62 -4.39 15.05 9.22
CA GLY A 62 -4.89 16.16 8.40
C GLY A 62 -6.00 15.75 7.43
N ALA A 63 -5.89 16.17 6.16
CA ALA A 63 -6.89 15.89 5.14
C ALA A 63 -7.16 14.40 4.95
N THR A 64 -6.13 13.55 4.98
CA THR A 64 -6.31 12.09 4.84
C THR A 64 -7.09 11.50 6.01
N ALA A 65 -6.77 11.88 7.25
CA ALA A 65 -7.55 11.45 8.41
C ALA A 65 -9.02 11.91 8.33
N ARG A 66 -9.25 13.15 7.88
CA ARG A 66 -10.61 13.68 7.68
C ARG A 66 -11.38 12.91 6.61
N GLN A 67 -10.74 12.57 5.48
CA GLN A 67 -11.37 11.79 4.42
C GLN A 67 -11.71 10.38 4.88
N ILE A 68 -10.82 9.72 5.63
CA ILE A 68 -11.10 8.42 6.26
C ILE A 68 -12.30 8.53 7.20
N TYR A 69 -12.30 9.52 8.09
CA TYR A 69 -13.37 9.71 9.07
C TYR A 69 -14.73 10.00 8.42
N ASP A 70 -14.75 10.85 7.40
CA ASP A 70 -15.98 11.22 6.68
C ASP A 70 -16.40 10.16 5.64
N GLY A 71 -15.63 9.09 5.43
CA GLY A 71 -15.87 8.11 4.36
C GLY A 71 -15.77 8.70 2.95
N LYS A 72 -14.99 9.76 2.76
CA LYS A 72 -14.80 10.44 1.47
C LYS A 72 -13.68 9.81 0.65
N THR A 73 -13.70 10.07 -0.65
CA THR A 73 -12.63 9.68 -1.57
C THR A 73 -11.26 10.13 -1.04
N ILE A 74 -10.35 9.17 -0.92
CA ILE A 74 -8.96 9.44 -0.52
C ILE A 74 -8.22 10.07 -1.70
N THR A 75 -7.56 11.20 -1.46
CA THR A 75 -6.77 11.90 -2.48
C THR A 75 -5.29 11.88 -2.16
N THR A 76 -4.45 11.84 -3.20
CA THR A 76 -3.00 11.99 -3.08
C THR A 76 -2.58 13.46 -3.21
N PRO A 77 -1.47 13.90 -2.57
CA PRO A 77 -0.59 13.12 -1.70
C PRO A 77 -1.23 12.81 -0.34
N LEU A 78 -0.97 11.60 0.18
CA LEU A 78 -1.41 11.22 1.52
C LEU A 78 -0.69 12.04 2.60
N LYS A 79 -1.39 12.33 3.69
CA LYS A 79 -0.85 13.02 4.87
C LYS A 79 -0.81 12.08 6.06
N GLY A 80 0.34 12.04 6.74
CA GLY A 80 0.52 11.26 7.95
C GLY A 80 1.68 11.78 8.79
N GLN A 81 1.75 11.29 10.02
CA GLN A 81 2.75 11.63 11.01
C GLN A 81 3.43 10.35 11.51
N VAL A 82 4.70 10.47 11.86
CA VAL A 82 5.49 9.43 12.53
C VAL A 82 6.14 10.07 13.76
N ALA A 83 6.36 9.27 14.80
CA ALA A 83 7.18 9.73 15.91
C ALA A 83 8.59 10.07 15.41
N ARG A 84 9.14 11.21 15.84
CA ARG A 84 10.56 11.47 15.62
C ARG A 84 11.34 10.54 16.56
N PRO A 85 12.44 9.91 16.10
CA PRO A 85 13.38 9.31 17.03
C PRO A 85 13.85 10.42 17.98
N ASN A 86 13.81 10.19 19.29
CA ASN A 86 14.51 11.07 20.23
C ASN A 86 16.00 10.92 19.94
N THR A 87 16.61 11.95 19.36
CA THR A 87 18.06 12.08 19.22
C THR A 87 18.72 12.39 20.56
#